data_AF-A0A9X1IR44-F1
#
_entry.id   AF-A0A9X1IR44-F1
#
_cell.length_a   1.000
_cell.length_b   1.000
_cell.length_c   1.000
_cell.angle_alpha   90.00
_cell.angle_beta   90.00
_cell.angle_gamma   90.00
#
_symmetry.space_group_name_H-M   'P 1'
#
loop_
_entity.id
_entity.type
_entity.pdbx_description
1 polymer ?
#
loop_
_entity_poly.entity_id
_entity_poly.type
_entity_poly.pdbx_seq_one_letter_code
_entity_poly.pdbx_strand_id
1 'polypeptide(L)'
;MSTYGLTTNTIAGTPSRVTQAIATASRRTGVDFTYLMGQAQLESSMNPTARAGTSSATGLYQFLDQSWLHVVKDNGAKYGMSWASDAIQQSGGRYYVADAATRQQILDLRNHPETASVMAAELASDNRAYLEQRIGRPADSTDLYLAHFLGAGGAAKFLATMSYSPDTPAASLFPAAARANASIFYDRTGNARSLADIRDRFASKLANGAQTAGLNASSADMGGGYAGGIPEGANMVQPADYMRIAQAQRAAAPETDIDTPDAISGEEALASQQMLGQQQPYPAFAPRAETARLAYLMLATFGR
;
A
#
# COMPACT_ATOMS: atom_id res chain seq x y z
N MET A 1 28.89 35.62 -39.69
CA MET A 1 28.31 35.48 -38.34
C MET A 1 26.81 35.36 -38.48
N SER A 2 26.24 34.17 -38.30
CA SER A 2 24.85 34.01 -37.87
C SER A 2 24.65 32.59 -37.38
N THR A 3 24.29 32.48 -36.11
CA THR A 3 24.09 31.29 -35.30
C THR A 3 22.75 30.64 -35.63
N TYR A 4 22.74 29.39 -36.09
CA TYR A 4 21.54 28.55 -36.08
C TYR A 4 21.36 27.97 -34.67
N GLY A 5 20.43 28.54 -33.92
CA GLY A 5 19.96 27.97 -32.66
C GLY A 5 19.14 26.71 -32.95
N LEU A 6 19.59 25.58 -32.42
CA LEU A 6 18.80 24.36 -32.36
C LEU A 6 17.74 24.54 -31.27
N THR A 7 16.51 24.84 -31.68
CA THR A 7 15.32 24.69 -30.84
C THR A 7 15.13 23.20 -30.56
N THR A 8 15.47 22.76 -29.35
CA THR A 8 15.16 21.41 -28.90
C THR A 8 13.66 21.30 -28.68
N ASN A 9 12.97 20.69 -29.64
CA ASN A 9 11.58 20.32 -29.55
C ASN A 9 11.42 19.26 -28.44
N THR A 10 10.74 19.61 -27.34
CA THR A 10 10.46 18.69 -26.24
C THR A 10 9.50 17.62 -26.72
N ILE A 11 9.97 16.37 -26.84
CA ILE A 11 9.10 15.22 -27.15
C ILE A 11 8.20 14.97 -25.93
N ALA A 12 6.91 15.22 -26.10
CA ALA A 12 5.87 14.67 -25.24
C ALA A 12 5.83 13.14 -25.43
N GLY A 13 5.79 12.35 -24.34
CA GLY A 13 5.11 11.05 -24.40
C GLY A 13 5.82 9.78 -23.91
N THR A 14 6.90 9.82 -23.12
CA THR A 14 7.33 8.60 -22.38
C THR A 14 6.72 8.61 -20.98
N PRO A 15 5.83 7.66 -20.62
CA PRO A 15 5.31 7.57 -19.27
C PRO A 15 6.46 7.37 -18.28
N SER A 16 6.43 8.05 -17.13
CA SER A 16 7.46 7.89 -16.10
C SER A 16 7.59 6.42 -15.68
N ARG A 17 8.79 5.99 -15.25
CA ARG A 17 9.03 4.63 -14.72
C ARG A 17 7.98 4.23 -13.66
N VAL A 18 7.61 5.17 -12.81
CA VAL A 18 6.57 5.00 -11.78
C VAL A 18 5.21 4.72 -12.44
N THR A 19 4.78 5.53 -13.40
CA THR A 19 3.52 5.33 -14.14
C THR A 19 3.47 3.97 -14.83
N GLN A 20 4.56 3.51 -15.43
CA GLN A 20 4.65 2.20 -16.09
C GLN A 20 4.54 1.04 -15.09
N ALA A 21 5.19 1.17 -13.93
CA ALA A 21 5.08 0.20 -12.84
C ALA A 21 3.62 0.07 -12.34
N ILE A 22 2.94 1.19 -12.14
CA ILE A 22 1.53 1.22 -11.72
C ILE A 22 0.63 0.58 -12.78
N ALA A 23 0.82 0.92 -14.06
CA ALA A 23 0.06 0.33 -15.16
C ALA A 23 0.27 -1.19 -15.24
N THR A 24 1.49 -1.66 -15.01
CA THR A 24 1.81 -3.09 -15.00
C THR A 24 1.16 -3.80 -13.83
N ALA A 25 1.19 -3.22 -12.64
CA ALA A 25 0.53 -3.77 -11.47
C ALA A 25 -0.99 -3.89 -11.66
N SER A 26 -1.63 -2.83 -12.17
CA SER A 26 -3.06 -2.83 -12.51
C SER A 26 -3.42 -3.99 -13.44
N ARG A 27 -2.67 -4.18 -14.53
CA ARG A 27 -2.92 -5.27 -15.48
C ARG A 27 -2.74 -6.66 -14.87
N ARG A 28 -1.79 -6.84 -13.96
CA ARG A 28 -1.47 -8.16 -13.37
C ARG A 28 -2.50 -8.60 -12.33
N THR A 29 -3.07 -7.67 -11.57
CA THR A 29 -3.99 -8.01 -10.47
C THR A 29 -5.45 -7.70 -10.75
N GLY A 30 -5.75 -6.94 -11.82
CA GLY A 30 -7.09 -6.46 -12.12
C GLY A 30 -7.55 -5.30 -11.22
N VAL A 31 -6.66 -4.74 -10.40
CA VAL A 31 -6.96 -3.52 -9.64
C VAL A 31 -6.92 -2.31 -10.57
N ASP A 32 -7.89 -1.41 -10.43
CA ASP A 32 -8.02 -0.22 -11.27
C ASP A 32 -6.76 0.68 -11.25
N PHE A 33 -6.33 1.09 -12.44
CA PHE A 33 -5.15 1.94 -12.62
C PHE A 33 -5.34 3.32 -11.99
N THR A 34 -6.53 3.91 -12.13
CA THR A 34 -6.83 5.25 -11.59
C THR A 34 -6.77 5.24 -10.07
N TYR A 35 -7.27 4.18 -9.43
CA TYR A 35 -7.15 3.96 -7.99
C TYR A 35 -5.67 3.85 -7.56
N LEU A 36 -4.86 3.01 -8.23
CA LEU A 36 -3.45 2.85 -7.87
C LEU A 36 -2.64 4.13 -8.08
N MET A 37 -2.97 4.90 -9.12
CA MET A 37 -2.37 6.21 -9.39
C MET A 37 -2.77 7.24 -8.33
N GLY A 38 -4.06 7.34 -8.03
CA GLY A 38 -4.58 8.24 -7.01
C GLY A 38 -3.99 7.93 -5.63
N GLN A 39 -3.88 6.65 -5.27
CA GLN A 39 -3.24 6.23 -4.03
C GLN A 39 -1.75 6.62 -4.01
N ALA A 40 -0.97 6.33 -5.05
CA ALA A 40 0.44 6.71 -5.10
C ALA A 40 0.66 8.23 -4.99
N GLN A 41 -0.21 9.02 -5.63
CA GLN A 41 -0.18 10.48 -5.52
C GLN A 41 -0.48 10.96 -4.10
N LEU A 42 -1.49 10.39 -3.44
CA LEU A 42 -1.88 10.77 -2.08
C LEU A 42 -0.85 10.35 -1.03
N GLU A 43 -0.24 9.18 -1.18
CA GLU A 43 0.67 8.63 -0.18
C GLU A 43 2.08 9.21 -0.30
N SER A 44 2.58 9.45 -1.52
CA SER A 44 3.98 9.85 -1.73
C SER A 44 4.19 11.01 -2.70
N SER A 45 3.12 11.59 -3.26
CA SER A 45 3.24 12.51 -4.41
C SER A 45 4.04 11.87 -5.56
N MET A 46 3.80 10.58 -5.82
CA MET A 46 4.47 9.79 -6.86
C MET A 46 5.99 9.57 -6.62
N ASN A 47 6.49 9.85 -5.42
CA ASN A 47 7.91 9.67 -5.07
C ASN A 47 8.17 8.23 -4.59
N PRO A 48 8.88 7.38 -5.36
CA PRO A 48 9.10 5.99 -5.00
C PRO A 48 10.04 5.78 -3.82
N THR A 49 10.76 6.81 -3.37
CA THR A 49 11.67 6.73 -2.21
C THR A 49 11.22 7.64 -1.06
N ALA A 50 9.95 8.05 -1.04
CA ALA A 50 9.39 8.85 0.05
C ALA A 50 9.48 8.10 1.38
N ARG A 51 9.84 8.81 2.46
CA ARG A 51 9.92 8.24 3.81
C ARG A 51 9.27 9.18 4.81
N ALA A 52 8.33 8.67 5.58
CA ALA A 52 7.70 9.42 6.65
C ALA A 52 8.65 9.60 7.84
N GLY A 53 8.69 10.80 8.41
CA GLY A 53 9.61 11.13 9.53
C GLY A 53 9.21 10.55 10.88
N THR A 54 7.98 10.06 11.02
CA THR A 54 7.43 9.60 12.30
C THR A 54 7.17 8.11 12.34
N SER A 55 7.59 7.38 11.30
CA SER A 55 7.24 5.98 11.13
C SER A 55 8.15 5.19 10.20
N SER A 56 7.81 3.91 10.03
CA SER A 56 8.43 3.04 9.02
C SER A 56 7.82 3.18 7.63
N ALA A 57 6.84 4.06 7.42
CA ALA A 57 6.19 4.21 6.13
C ALA A 57 7.18 4.66 5.06
N THR A 58 7.34 3.84 4.02
CA THR A 58 8.38 4.00 3.01
C THR A 58 7.84 3.67 1.63
N GLY A 59 8.34 4.41 0.63
CA GLY A 59 8.13 4.15 -0.78
C GLY A 59 6.85 4.74 -1.36
N LEU A 60 6.58 4.38 -2.62
CA LEU A 60 5.50 4.91 -3.46
C LEU A 60 4.11 4.85 -2.79
N TYR A 61 3.87 3.81 -2.00
CA TYR A 61 2.60 3.53 -1.32
C TYR A 61 2.69 3.60 0.21
N GLN A 62 3.77 4.19 0.74
CA GLN A 62 3.98 4.39 2.19
C GLN A 62 3.75 3.13 3.04
N PHE A 63 4.27 2.00 2.57
CA PHE A 63 4.14 0.72 3.28
C PHE A 63 4.85 0.75 4.62
N LEU A 64 4.13 0.35 5.68
CA LEU A 64 4.71 0.01 6.98
C LEU A 64 5.46 -1.32 6.93
N ASP A 65 6.45 -1.49 7.81
CA ASP A 65 7.24 -2.73 7.88
C ASP A 65 6.36 -3.99 7.97
N GLN A 66 5.39 -4.02 8.89
CA GLN A 66 4.55 -5.22 9.10
C GLN A 66 3.62 -5.47 7.91
N SER A 67 3.01 -4.44 7.35
CA SER A 67 2.14 -4.57 6.17
C SER A 67 2.92 -5.00 4.93
N TRP A 68 4.17 -4.53 4.80
CA TRP A 68 5.06 -4.95 3.74
C TRP A 68 5.45 -6.42 3.87
N LEU A 69 5.91 -6.84 5.05
CA LEU A 69 6.28 -8.23 5.27
C LEU A 69 5.08 -9.17 5.08
N HIS A 70 3.88 -8.76 5.50
CA HIS A 70 2.65 -9.51 5.24
C HIS A 70 2.41 -9.71 3.74
N VAL A 71 2.33 -8.64 2.96
CA VAL A 71 1.99 -8.76 1.54
C VAL A 71 3.08 -9.48 0.75
N VAL A 72 4.36 -9.30 1.11
CA VAL A 72 5.47 -10.06 0.50
C VAL A 72 5.42 -11.53 0.91
N LYS A 73 5.06 -11.87 2.15
CA LYS A 73 4.88 -13.26 2.58
C LYS A 73 3.85 -13.98 1.71
N ASP A 74 2.69 -13.34 1.52
CA ASP A 74 1.55 -14.00 0.89
C ASP A 74 1.62 -13.96 -0.64
N ASN A 75 2.19 -12.89 -1.21
CA ASN A 75 2.13 -12.63 -2.65
C ASN A 75 3.49 -12.57 -3.34
N GLY A 76 4.60 -12.46 -2.60
CA GLY A 76 5.92 -12.19 -3.17
C GLY A 76 6.39 -13.27 -4.17
N ALA A 77 6.14 -14.54 -3.87
CA ALA A 77 6.47 -15.67 -4.74
C ALA A 77 5.86 -15.56 -6.15
N LYS A 78 4.64 -15.00 -6.29
CA LYS A 78 3.97 -14.77 -7.59
C LYS A 78 4.79 -13.87 -8.53
N TYR A 79 5.69 -13.07 -7.98
CA TYR A 79 6.50 -12.07 -8.68
C TYR A 79 7.99 -12.39 -8.67
N GLY A 80 8.38 -13.64 -8.41
CA GLY A 80 9.78 -14.06 -8.38
C GLY A 80 10.52 -13.70 -7.09
N MET A 81 9.79 -13.32 -6.03
CA MET A 81 10.37 -13.01 -4.72
C MET A 81 10.20 -14.16 -3.72
N SER A 82 10.25 -15.42 -4.17
CA SER A 82 10.12 -16.59 -3.28
C SER A 82 11.15 -16.57 -2.16
N TRP A 83 12.39 -16.16 -2.45
CA TRP A 83 13.44 -15.98 -1.43
C TRP A 83 13.00 -15.05 -0.28
N ALA A 84 12.24 -13.99 -0.58
CA ALA A 84 11.74 -13.06 0.41
C ALA A 84 10.54 -13.66 1.15
N SER A 85 9.58 -14.23 0.42
CA SER A 85 8.40 -14.88 1.00
C SER A 85 8.78 -16.03 1.94
N ASP A 86 9.80 -16.81 1.60
CA ASP A 86 10.26 -17.96 2.39
C ASP A 86 11.02 -17.51 3.65
N ALA A 87 11.81 -16.43 3.55
CA ALA A 87 12.54 -15.86 4.68
C ALA A 87 11.62 -15.20 5.72
N ILE A 88 10.41 -14.79 5.34
CA ILE A 88 9.45 -14.18 6.26
C ILE A 88 8.72 -15.27 7.05
N GLN A 89 8.83 -15.16 8.37
CA GLN A 89 8.19 -16.03 9.35
C GLN A 89 7.09 -15.25 10.10
N GLN A 90 6.16 -15.99 10.70
CA GLN A 90 5.09 -15.42 11.51
C GLN A 90 5.07 -16.06 12.89
N SER A 91 5.13 -15.25 13.96
CA SER A 91 5.04 -15.71 15.35
C SER A 91 4.33 -14.68 16.20
N GLY A 92 3.44 -15.14 17.10
CA GLY A 92 2.50 -14.25 17.81
C GLY A 92 1.70 -13.37 16.85
N GLY A 93 1.56 -13.87 15.62
CA GLY A 93 1.05 -13.24 14.41
C GLY A 93 1.71 -11.96 13.92
N ARG A 94 2.88 -11.60 14.45
CA ARG A 94 3.76 -10.61 13.80
C ARG A 94 4.61 -11.27 12.74
N TYR A 95 4.89 -10.54 11.67
CA TYR A 95 5.82 -10.95 10.63
C TYR A 95 7.24 -10.53 11.00
N TYR A 96 8.19 -11.44 10.87
CA TYR A 96 9.60 -11.17 11.13
C TYR A 96 10.48 -11.95 10.15
N VAL A 97 11.74 -11.54 10.06
CA VAL A 97 12.78 -12.19 9.28
C VAL A 97 13.96 -12.34 10.23
N ALA A 98 14.46 -13.57 10.39
CA ALA A 98 15.48 -13.87 11.41
C ALA A 98 16.81 -13.18 11.12
N ASP A 99 17.26 -13.21 9.87
CA ASP A 99 18.47 -12.54 9.44
C ASP A 99 18.23 -11.04 9.19
N ALA A 100 19.01 -10.18 9.85
CA ALA A 100 18.82 -8.73 9.80
C ALA A 100 19.14 -8.13 8.42
N ALA A 101 20.16 -8.66 7.74
CA ALA A 101 20.53 -8.20 6.40
C ALA A 101 19.44 -8.53 5.37
N THR A 102 18.92 -9.76 5.42
CA THR A 102 17.80 -10.23 4.60
C THR A 102 16.55 -9.42 4.91
N ARG A 103 16.27 -9.15 6.19
CA ARG A 103 15.16 -8.28 6.59
C ARG A 103 15.26 -6.92 5.92
N GLN A 104 16.44 -6.30 5.93
CA GLN A 104 16.65 -4.99 5.32
C GLN A 104 16.46 -5.05 3.80
N GLN A 105 17.02 -6.06 3.12
CA GLN A 105 16.83 -6.26 1.68
C GLN A 105 15.36 -6.37 1.31
N ILE A 106 14.58 -7.13 2.07
CA ILE A 106 13.14 -7.26 1.85
C ILE A 106 12.46 -5.91 2.02
N LEU A 107 12.80 -5.15 3.07
CA LEU A 107 12.18 -3.83 3.33
C LEU A 107 12.57 -2.76 2.30
N ASP A 108 13.76 -2.83 1.72
CA ASP A 108 14.26 -1.89 0.70
C ASP A 108 13.53 -2.04 -0.64
N LEU A 109 12.90 -3.19 -0.89
CA LEU A 109 12.03 -3.39 -2.05
C LEU A 109 10.85 -2.40 -2.10
N ARG A 110 10.48 -1.77 -0.97
CA ARG A 110 9.49 -0.68 -0.93
C ARG A 110 9.89 0.54 -1.76
N ASN A 111 11.19 0.77 -1.93
CA ASN A 111 11.72 1.89 -2.71
C ASN A 111 11.70 1.63 -4.22
N HIS A 112 11.34 0.41 -4.64
CA HIS A 112 11.30 0.01 -6.04
C HIS A 112 9.88 0.14 -6.57
N PRO A 113 9.59 1.07 -7.51
CA PRO A 113 8.22 1.33 -7.94
C PRO A 113 7.53 0.09 -8.53
N GLU A 114 8.24 -0.79 -9.23
CA GLU A 114 7.68 -2.03 -9.78
C GLU A 114 7.19 -2.96 -8.67
N THR A 115 8.05 -3.25 -7.68
CA THR A 115 7.71 -4.13 -6.56
C THR A 115 6.66 -3.51 -5.66
N ALA A 116 6.82 -2.22 -5.33
CA ALA A 116 5.85 -1.50 -4.51
C ALA A 116 4.47 -1.45 -5.17
N SER A 117 4.40 -1.25 -6.49
CA SER A 117 3.12 -1.22 -7.23
C SER A 117 2.44 -2.58 -7.25
N VAL A 118 3.14 -3.66 -7.57
CA VAL A 118 2.51 -4.99 -7.59
C VAL A 118 2.07 -5.42 -6.18
N MET A 119 2.84 -5.11 -5.14
CA MET A 119 2.44 -5.40 -3.76
C MET A 119 1.28 -4.52 -3.29
N ALA A 120 1.21 -3.25 -3.68
CA ALA A 120 0.05 -2.40 -3.39
C ALA A 120 -1.22 -2.92 -4.08
N ALA A 121 -1.09 -3.39 -5.32
CA ALA A 121 -2.19 -3.94 -6.06
C ALA A 121 -2.64 -5.30 -5.51
N GLU A 122 -1.74 -6.17 -5.07
CA GLU A 122 -2.11 -7.41 -4.37
C GLU A 122 -2.81 -7.13 -3.04
N LEU A 123 -2.29 -6.20 -2.22
CA LEU A 123 -2.95 -5.81 -0.97
C LEU A 123 -4.36 -5.25 -1.22
N ALA A 124 -4.54 -4.45 -2.26
CA ALA A 124 -5.85 -3.94 -2.64
C ALA A 124 -6.79 -5.06 -3.13
N SER A 125 -6.27 -6.05 -3.85
CA SER A 125 -7.01 -7.24 -4.28
C SER A 125 -7.44 -8.10 -3.09
N ASP A 126 -6.53 -8.36 -2.15
CA ASP A 126 -6.81 -9.12 -0.92
C ASP A 126 -7.87 -8.40 -0.07
N ASN A 127 -7.75 -7.07 0.06
CA ASN A 127 -8.77 -6.24 0.71
C ASN A 127 -10.12 -6.32 0.00
N ARG A 128 -10.16 -6.26 -1.34
CA ARG A 128 -11.38 -6.39 -2.13
C ARG A 128 -12.09 -7.70 -1.80
N ALA A 129 -11.38 -8.83 -1.93
CA ALA A 129 -11.94 -10.14 -1.67
C ALA A 129 -12.50 -10.27 -0.24
N TYR A 130 -11.76 -9.75 0.75
CA TYR A 130 -12.21 -9.74 2.14
C TYR A 130 -13.47 -8.90 2.35
N LEU A 131 -13.50 -7.69 1.79
CA LEU A 131 -14.62 -6.76 1.93
C LEU A 131 -15.87 -7.33 1.26
N GLU A 132 -15.79 -7.75 0.01
CA GLU A 132 -16.93 -8.25 -0.77
C GLU A 132 -17.61 -9.44 -0.08
N GLN A 133 -16.82 -10.35 0.49
CA GLN A 133 -17.34 -11.47 1.27
C GLN A 133 -18.13 -11.01 2.52
N ARG A 134 -17.77 -9.87 3.12
CA ARG A 134 -18.36 -9.38 4.37
C ARG A 134 -19.52 -8.41 4.17
N ILE A 135 -19.49 -7.62 3.10
CA ILE A 135 -20.49 -6.58 2.83
C ILE A 135 -21.54 -7.02 1.81
N GLY A 136 -21.33 -8.13 1.09
CA GLY A 136 -22.31 -8.71 0.18
C GLY A 136 -22.57 -7.89 -1.10
N ARG A 137 -21.67 -6.96 -1.43
CA ARG A 137 -21.67 -6.17 -2.67
C ARG A 137 -20.23 -5.98 -3.16
N PRO A 138 -20.01 -5.70 -4.45
CA PRO A 138 -18.70 -5.32 -4.98
C PRO A 138 -18.10 -4.15 -4.19
N ALA A 139 -16.79 -4.19 -3.94
CA ALA A 139 -16.08 -3.12 -3.25
C ALA A 139 -15.51 -2.11 -4.26
N ASP A 140 -15.83 -0.84 -4.06
CA ASP A 140 -15.33 0.24 -4.91
C ASP A 140 -13.98 0.79 -4.45
N SER A 141 -13.37 1.69 -5.22
CA SER A 141 -12.07 2.28 -4.90
C SER A 141 -12.03 3.02 -3.56
N THR A 142 -13.15 3.58 -3.11
CA THR A 142 -13.26 4.24 -1.80
C THR A 142 -13.26 3.21 -0.68
N ASP A 143 -13.97 2.10 -0.86
CA ASP A 143 -13.97 0.99 0.10
C ASP A 143 -12.56 0.39 0.25
N LEU A 144 -11.82 0.25 -0.85
CA LEU A 144 -10.42 -0.22 -0.82
C LEU A 144 -9.51 0.79 -0.11
N TYR A 145 -9.71 2.09 -0.33
CA TYR A 145 -8.94 3.11 0.37
C TYR A 145 -9.29 3.17 1.88
N LEU A 146 -10.54 2.92 2.25
CA LEU A 146 -10.95 2.73 3.63
C LEU A 146 -10.28 1.48 4.25
N ALA A 147 -10.18 0.37 3.52
CA ALA A 147 -9.46 -0.82 3.98
C ALA A 147 -7.96 -0.61 4.11
N HIS A 148 -7.36 0.19 3.24
CA HIS A 148 -5.98 0.64 3.40
C HIS A 148 -5.79 1.44 4.71
N PHE A 149 -6.77 2.30 5.05
CA PHE A 149 -6.74 3.13 6.25
C PHE A 149 -7.03 2.39 7.57
N LEU A 150 -8.16 1.67 7.63
CA LEU A 150 -8.66 1.03 8.85
C LEU A 150 -8.21 -0.43 8.99
N GLY A 151 -7.56 -0.98 7.96
CA GLY A 151 -7.44 -2.41 7.75
C GLY A 151 -8.74 -3.04 7.24
N ALA A 152 -8.61 -4.20 6.58
CA ALA A 152 -9.74 -4.91 5.97
C ALA A 152 -10.90 -5.17 6.97
N GLY A 153 -10.59 -5.62 8.19
CA GLY A 153 -11.59 -5.86 9.24
C GLY A 153 -12.25 -4.57 9.75
N GLY A 154 -11.47 -3.50 9.92
CA GLY A 154 -11.99 -2.19 10.33
C GLY A 154 -12.90 -1.59 9.27
N ALA A 155 -12.51 -1.68 8.00
CA ALA A 155 -13.33 -1.23 6.87
C ALA A 155 -14.58 -2.08 6.68
N ALA A 156 -14.52 -3.41 6.85
CA ALA A 156 -15.72 -4.25 6.83
C ALA A 156 -16.71 -3.85 7.93
N LYS A 157 -16.25 -3.62 9.17
CA LYS A 157 -17.08 -3.10 10.26
C LYS A 157 -17.67 -1.73 9.90
N PHE A 158 -16.85 -0.83 9.37
CA PHE A 158 -17.25 0.52 8.95
C PHE A 158 -18.38 0.46 7.92
N LEU A 159 -18.17 -0.27 6.81
CA LEU A 159 -19.09 -0.33 5.68
C LEU A 159 -20.37 -1.08 6.04
N ALA A 160 -20.26 -2.15 6.83
CA ALA A 160 -21.42 -2.86 7.34
C ALA A 160 -22.29 -1.94 8.20
N THR A 161 -21.72 -1.21 9.17
CA THR A 161 -22.50 -0.28 10.00
C THR A 161 -23.09 0.87 9.18
N MET A 162 -22.31 1.43 8.25
CA MET A 162 -22.77 2.53 7.40
C MET A 162 -23.99 2.15 6.54
N SER A 163 -24.11 0.88 6.14
CA SER A 163 -25.22 0.42 5.28
C SER A 163 -26.61 0.60 5.90
N TYR A 164 -26.72 0.59 7.23
CA TYR A 164 -27.99 0.76 7.95
C TYR A 164 -28.00 1.95 8.92
N SER A 165 -26.84 2.54 9.23
CA SER A 165 -26.70 3.67 10.15
C SER A 165 -25.60 4.64 9.70
N PRO A 166 -25.78 5.32 8.55
CA PRO A 166 -24.76 6.17 7.94
C PRO A 166 -24.35 7.37 8.82
N ASP A 167 -25.26 7.87 9.66
CA ASP A 167 -25.04 9.03 10.53
C ASP A 167 -24.32 8.68 11.84
N THR A 168 -23.99 7.40 12.09
CA THR A 168 -23.26 6.99 13.29
C THR A 168 -21.91 7.71 13.36
N PRO A 169 -21.59 8.37 14.50
CA PRO A 169 -20.29 8.98 14.70
C PRO A 169 -19.17 7.93 14.63
N ALA A 170 -18.30 8.00 13.62
CA ALA A 170 -17.29 6.97 13.38
C ALA A 170 -16.31 6.82 14.55
N ALA A 171 -16.06 7.91 15.28
CA ALA A 171 -15.20 7.91 16.47
C ALA A 171 -15.72 6.99 17.58
N SER A 172 -17.04 6.75 17.65
CA SER A 172 -17.64 5.81 18.61
C SER A 172 -17.32 4.36 18.29
N LEU A 173 -17.16 4.02 17.00
CA LEU A 173 -16.88 2.66 16.54
C LEU A 173 -15.38 2.35 16.49
N PHE A 174 -14.55 3.38 16.34
CA PHE A 174 -13.10 3.30 16.16
C PHE A 174 -12.35 4.29 17.08
N PRO A 175 -12.50 4.21 18.41
CA PRO A 175 -11.96 5.22 19.33
C PRO A 175 -10.44 5.34 19.30
N ALA A 176 -9.73 4.24 19.04
CA ALA A 176 -8.27 4.29 18.89
C ALA A 176 -7.83 4.93 17.57
N ALA A 177 -8.53 4.62 16.47
CA ALA A 177 -8.31 5.27 15.17
C ALA A 177 -8.55 6.78 15.26
N ALA A 178 -9.62 7.17 15.94
CA ALA A 178 -10.00 8.57 16.15
C ALA A 178 -8.95 9.33 16.98
N ARG A 179 -8.39 8.71 18.03
CA ARG A 179 -7.28 9.30 18.80
C ARG A 179 -6.01 9.45 17.97
N ALA A 180 -5.72 8.49 17.09
CA ALA A 180 -4.54 8.52 16.24
C ALA A 180 -4.69 9.51 15.07
N ASN A 181 -5.91 9.71 14.56
CA ASN A 181 -6.20 10.43 13.32
C ASN A 181 -7.36 11.42 13.53
N ALA A 182 -7.26 12.30 14.53
CA ALA A 182 -8.37 13.16 14.94
C ALA A 182 -8.92 14.02 13.78
N SER A 183 -8.07 14.49 12.87
CA SER A 183 -8.49 15.28 11.70
C SER A 183 -9.39 14.52 10.71
N ILE A 184 -9.36 13.19 10.72
CA ILE A 184 -10.24 12.34 9.91
C ILE A 184 -11.56 12.09 10.61
N PHE A 185 -11.55 11.93 11.93
CA PHE A 185 -12.72 11.55 12.71
C PHE A 185 -13.52 12.73 13.27
N TYR A 186 -12.94 13.93 13.27
CA TYR A 186 -13.56 15.14 13.78
C TYR A 186 -13.45 16.29 12.77
N ASP A 187 -14.39 17.23 12.85
CA ASP A 187 -14.28 18.49 12.13
C ASP A 187 -13.42 19.52 12.89
N ARG A 188 -13.23 20.71 12.29
CA ARG A 188 -12.41 21.78 12.88
C ARG A 188 -12.99 22.34 14.17
N THR A 189 -14.29 22.17 14.39
CA THR A 189 -14.99 22.58 15.61
C THR A 189 -15.01 21.48 16.68
N GLY A 190 -14.47 20.30 16.38
CA GLY A 190 -14.38 19.16 17.30
C GLY A 190 -15.59 18.21 17.26
N ASN A 191 -16.56 18.41 16.36
CA ASN A 191 -17.69 17.48 16.24
C ASN A 191 -17.23 16.20 15.56
N ALA A 192 -17.73 15.06 16.02
CA ALA A 192 -17.44 13.77 15.42
C ALA A 192 -18.12 13.64 14.05
N ARG A 193 -17.36 13.20 13.05
CA ARG A 193 -17.87 12.92 11.72
C ARG A 193 -18.64 11.60 11.68
N SER A 194 -19.67 11.55 10.85
CA SER A 194 -20.41 10.31 10.59
C SER A 194 -19.62 9.36 9.69
N LEU A 195 -20.06 8.11 9.61
CA LEU A 195 -19.50 7.14 8.66
C LEU A 195 -19.66 7.64 7.20
N ALA A 196 -20.82 8.18 6.85
CA ALA A 196 -21.05 8.74 5.52
C ALA A 196 -20.11 9.91 5.19
N ASP A 197 -19.96 10.91 6.07
CA ASP A 197 -19.06 12.05 5.85
C ASP A 197 -17.61 11.61 5.67
N ILE A 198 -17.15 10.64 6.47
CA ILE A 198 -15.78 10.10 6.30
C ILE A 198 -15.63 9.40 4.94
N ARG A 199 -16.59 8.58 4.51
CA ARG A 199 -16.51 7.90 3.21
C ARG A 199 -16.50 8.90 2.05
N ASP A 200 -17.36 9.91 2.08
CA ASP A 200 -17.43 10.94 1.03
C ASP A 200 -16.12 11.75 0.93
N ARG A 201 -15.48 12.01 2.07
CA ARG A 201 -14.15 12.64 2.12
C ARG A 201 -13.06 11.77 1.53
N PHE A 202 -13.10 10.46 1.79
CA PHE A 202 -12.17 9.51 1.19
C PHE A 202 -12.36 9.43 -0.33
N ALA A 203 -13.61 9.39 -0.79
CA ALA A 203 -13.93 9.43 -2.22
C ALA A 203 -13.39 10.71 -2.89
N SER A 204 -13.63 11.86 -2.26
CA SER A 204 -13.15 13.17 -2.74
C SER A 204 -11.61 13.23 -2.78
N LYS A 205 -10.95 12.71 -1.74
CA LYS A 205 -9.49 12.68 -1.67
C LYS A 205 -8.91 11.83 -2.80
N LEU A 206 -9.48 10.65 -3.06
CA LEU A 206 -9.04 9.77 -4.13
C LEU A 206 -9.23 10.40 -5.51
N ALA A 207 -10.38 11.03 -5.76
CA ALA A 207 -10.66 11.75 -7.00
C ALA A 207 -9.65 12.88 -7.23
N ASN A 208 -9.36 13.68 -6.19
CA ASN A 208 -8.36 14.75 -6.27
C ASN A 208 -6.94 14.22 -6.49
N GLY A 209 -6.60 13.08 -5.90
CA GLY A 209 -5.32 12.40 -6.11
C GLY A 209 -5.13 11.97 -7.56
N ALA A 210 -6.15 11.33 -8.15
CA ALA A 210 -6.12 10.95 -9.56
C ALA A 210 -6.00 12.17 -10.50
N GLN A 211 -6.76 13.23 -10.23
CA GLN A 211 -6.67 14.49 -10.99
C GLN A 211 -5.30 15.14 -10.90
N THR A 212 -4.71 15.19 -9.70
CA THR A 212 -3.38 15.76 -9.47
C THR A 212 -2.30 14.97 -10.21
N ALA A 213 -2.47 13.65 -10.36
CA ALA A 213 -1.61 12.79 -11.15
C ALA A 213 -1.80 12.94 -12.69
N GLY A 214 -2.63 13.88 -13.13
CA GLY A 214 -2.88 14.17 -14.55
C GLY A 214 -3.97 13.30 -15.19
N LEU A 215 -4.74 12.54 -14.40
CA LEU A 215 -5.90 11.80 -14.89
C LEU A 215 -7.13 12.71 -14.84
N ASN A 216 -7.52 13.29 -15.98
CA ASN A 216 -8.77 14.04 -16.06
C ASN A 216 -9.96 13.08 -15.86
N ALA A 217 -10.58 13.15 -14.69
CA ALA A 217 -11.80 12.42 -14.38
C ALA A 217 -12.98 12.98 -15.21
N SER A 218 -13.16 12.50 -16.43
CA SER A 218 -14.44 12.58 -17.11
C SER A 218 -15.35 11.55 -16.45
N SER A 219 -16.28 12.05 -15.64
CA SER A 219 -17.14 11.33 -14.70
C SER A 219 -18.21 10.44 -15.36
N ALA A 220 -17.81 9.47 -16.19
CA ALA A 220 -18.76 8.56 -16.84
C ALA A 220 -18.32 7.08 -16.88
N ASP A 221 -17.12 6.73 -16.42
CA ASP A 221 -16.61 5.34 -16.52
C ASP A 221 -15.94 4.85 -15.23
N MET A 222 -16.62 5.05 -14.09
CA MET A 222 -16.27 4.44 -12.80
C MET A 222 -17.11 3.17 -12.57
N GLY A 223 -17.38 2.41 -13.64
CA GLY A 223 -18.23 1.22 -13.61
C GLY A 223 -17.99 0.19 -14.73
N GLY A 224 -17.17 0.50 -15.75
CA GLY A 224 -16.83 -0.43 -16.82
C GLY A 224 -15.38 -0.93 -16.70
N GLY A 225 -15.17 -2.24 -16.82
CA GLY A 225 -13.83 -2.79 -16.96
C GLY A 225 -13.13 -2.17 -18.16
N TYR A 226 -12.01 -1.49 -17.93
CA TYR A 226 -11.21 -0.87 -18.98
C TYR A 226 -10.57 -1.95 -19.87
N ALA A 227 -11.25 -2.28 -20.96
CA ALA A 227 -10.67 -2.83 -22.17
C ALA A 227 -10.08 -1.68 -23.02
N GLY A 228 -9.00 -1.06 -22.54
CA GLY A 228 -8.26 -0.03 -23.27
C GLY A 228 -7.00 -0.61 -23.91
N GLY A 229 -6.99 -0.73 -25.23
CA GLY A 229 -5.89 -1.30 -26.03
C GLY A 229 -4.54 -0.58 -25.86
N ILE A 230 -3.49 -1.39 -25.88
CA ILE A 230 -2.08 -1.06 -25.60
C ILE A 230 -1.43 -0.33 -26.79
N PRO A 231 -0.48 0.61 -26.59
CA PRO A 231 0.52 0.94 -27.61
C PRO A 231 1.45 -0.27 -27.83
N GLU A 232 1.45 -0.83 -29.03
CA GLU A 232 2.32 -1.93 -29.42
C GLU A 232 3.79 -1.56 -29.14
N GLY A 233 4.49 -2.35 -28.29
CA GLY A 233 5.91 -2.14 -27.98
C GLY A 233 6.31 -1.72 -26.55
N ALA A 234 5.39 -1.72 -25.56
CA ALA A 234 5.76 -1.48 -24.16
C ALA A 234 6.58 -2.67 -23.59
N ASN A 235 7.87 -2.48 -23.35
CA ASN A 235 8.75 -3.50 -22.78
C ASN A 235 8.32 -3.89 -21.36
N MET A 236 7.88 -5.14 -21.21
CA MET A 236 7.50 -5.73 -19.92
C MET A 236 8.76 -6.07 -19.11
N VAL A 237 8.81 -5.62 -17.85
CA VAL A 237 9.82 -6.10 -16.89
C VAL A 237 9.51 -7.57 -16.56
N GLN A 238 10.40 -8.47 -16.93
CA GLN A 238 10.23 -9.90 -16.70
C GLN A 238 10.41 -10.20 -15.20
N PRO A 239 9.75 -11.24 -14.64
CA PRO A 239 9.93 -11.64 -13.24
C PRO A 239 11.40 -11.83 -12.80
N ALA A 240 12.29 -12.23 -13.73
CA ALA A 240 13.72 -12.35 -13.48
C ALA A 240 14.47 -11.00 -13.35
N ASP A 241 13.87 -9.91 -13.81
CA ASP A 241 14.51 -8.59 -13.84
C ASP A 241 14.41 -7.84 -12.50
N TYR A 242 13.48 -8.24 -11.62
CA TYR A 242 13.34 -7.65 -10.28
C TYR A 242 14.59 -7.86 -9.43
N MET A 243 15.22 -9.04 -9.53
CA MET A 243 16.50 -9.31 -8.86
C MET A 243 17.64 -8.47 -9.45
N ARG A 244 17.68 -8.32 -10.78
CA ARG A 244 18.72 -7.54 -11.47
C ARG A 244 18.64 -6.05 -11.12
N ILE A 245 17.44 -5.49 -11.06
CA ILE A 245 17.22 -4.08 -10.69
C ILE A 245 17.65 -3.83 -9.25
N ALA A 246 17.27 -4.71 -8.31
CA ALA A 246 17.65 -4.59 -6.90
C ALA A 246 19.17 -4.68 -6.68
N GLN A 247 19.86 -5.57 -7.41
CA GLN A 247 21.31 -5.74 -7.32
C GLN A 247 22.09 -4.60 -8.01
N ALA A 248 21.64 -4.15 -9.19
CA ALA A 248 22.32 -3.11 -9.97
C ALA A 248 22.31 -1.73 -9.28
N GLN A 249 21.31 -1.44 -8.44
CA GLN A 249 21.23 -0.17 -7.72
C GLN A 249 21.99 -0.18 -6.38
N ARG A 250 22.25 -1.36 -5.79
CA ARG A 250 23.12 -1.51 -4.61
C ARG A 250 24.59 -1.25 -4.96
N ALA A 251 25.04 -1.67 -6.14
CA ALA A 251 26.40 -1.40 -6.63
C ALA A 251 26.67 0.10 -6.87
N ALA A 252 25.63 0.94 -6.86
CA ALA A 252 25.73 2.39 -7.02
C ALA A 252 25.69 3.18 -5.69
N ALA A 253 25.54 2.50 -4.54
CA ALA A 253 25.56 3.12 -3.22
C ALA A 253 26.94 2.97 -2.56
N PRO A 254 27.50 4.01 -1.90
CA PRO A 254 28.79 3.90 -1.23
C PRO A 254 28.71 3.00 0.01
N GLU A 255 29.62 2.02 0.10
CA GLU A 255 29.71 1.06 1.20
C GLU A 255 30.24 1.73 2.49
N THR A 256 29.63 1.39 3.63
CA THR A 256 30.25 1.61 4.95
C THR A 256 30.27 0.27 5.70
N ASP A 257 31.49 -0.24 5.89
CA ASP A 257 31.84 -1.42 6.70
C ASP A 257 31.40 -1.26 8.15
N ILE A 258 30.71 -2.27 8.71
CA ILE A 258 30.80 -2.62 10.14
C ILE A 258 30.72 -4.14 10.34
N ASP A 259 31.69 -4.59 11.13
CA ASP A 259 32.11 -5.92 11.60
C ASP A 259 31.08 -6.71 12.44
N THR A 260 31.15 -8.05 12.41
CA THR A 260 30.35 -9.02 13.20
C THR A 260 31.07 -9.46 14.47
N PRO A 261 30.37 -9.89 15.54
CA PRO A 261 30.52 -11.31 15.93
C PRO A 261 29.32 -12.00 16.65
N ASP A 262 29.27 -13.32 16.39
CA ASP A 262 28.97 -14.50 17.24
C ASP A 262 27.59 -14.85 17.84
N ALA A 263 27.35 -16.18 17.77
CA ALA A 263 26.17 -16.97 18.09
C ALA A 263 26.03 -17.35 19.58
N ILE A 264 24.90 -17.98 19.96
CA ILE A 264 24.82 -19.29 20.68
C ILE A 264 23.37 -19.63 21.16
N SER A 265 22.97 -20.89 20.87
CA SER A 265 21.97 -21.83 21.47
C SER A 265 20.58 -21.34 21.92
N GLY A 266 19.43 -21.94 21.60
CA GLY A 266 19.15 -23.30 21.13
C GLY A 266 18.89 -24.28 22.28
N GLU A 267 17.80 -24.12 23.06
CA GLU A 267 17.20 -25.19 23.90
C GLU A 267 15.93 -24.76 24.67
N GLU A 268 14.89 -24.20 24.03
CA GLU A 268 13.53 -24.11 24.65
C GLU A 268 12.41 -24.39 23.64
N ALA A 269 12.69 -25.27 22.66
CA ALA A 269 11.82 -25.56 21.52
C ALA A 269 10.83 -26.74 21.73
N LEU A 270 10.67 -27.30 22.92
CA LEU A 270 9.82 -28.48 23.15
C LEU A 270 9.04 -28.41 24.46
N ALA A 271 7.95 -27.63 24.54
CA ALA A 271 7.01 -27.79 25.66
C ALA A 271 5.57 -27.32 25.42
N SER A 272 5.19 -26.76 24.27
CA SER A 272 3.82 -26.20 24.13
C SER A 272 3.09 -26.64 22.86
N GLN A 273 3.46 -27.80 22.31
CA GLN A 273 2.59 -28.63 21.46
C GLN A 273 1.76 -29.53 22.37
N GLN A 274 0.68 -29.02 22.96
CA GLN A 274 -0.44 -29.82 23.49
C GLN A 274 -1.46 -28.85 24.06
N MET A 275 -2.41 -28.42 23.23
CA MET A 275 -3.84 -28.18 23.55
C MET A 275 -4.50 -27.61 22.29
N LEU A 276 -4.85 -28.51 21.37
CA LEU A 276 -5.74 -28.24 20.23
C LEU A 276 -7.20 -28.38 20.69
N GLY A 277 -7.98 -27.31 20.57
CA GLY A 277 -9.44 -27.41 20.64
C GLY A 277 -10.13 -26.15 21.09
N GLN A 278 -10.53 -25.31 20.14
CA GLN A 278 -11.86 -24.67 19.99
C GLN A 278 -11.79 -23.31 19.27
N GLN A 279 -12.57 -23.20 18.19
CA GLN A 279 -13.00 -21.99 17.46
C GLN A 279 -11.90 -21.17 16.75
N GLN A 280 -11.78 -21.41 15.43
CA GLN A 280 -10.89 -20.72 14.49
C GLN A 280 -11.11 -19.18 14.48
N PRO A 281 -10.18 -18.37 15.01
CA PRO A 281 -10.18 -16.92 14.82
C PRO A 281 -9.35 -16.57 13.58
N TYR A 282 -9.86 -15.67 12.73
CA TYR A 282 -9.06 -15.05 11.66
C TYR A 282 -7.84 -14.30 12.28
N PRO A 283 -6.66 -14.30 11.64
CA PRO A 283 -5.45 -13.74 12.21
C PRO A 283 -5.59 -12.24 12.49
N ALA A 284 -5.13 -11.86 13.68
CA ALA A 284 -5.22 -10.54 14.31
C ALA A 284 -4.51 -9.35 13.58
N PHE A 285 -4.16 -9.48 12.29
CA PHE A 285 -3.07 -8.71 11.66
C PHE A 285 -3.38 -8.02 10.32
N ALA A 286 -4.65 -7.86 9.96
CA ALA A 286 -5.01 -6.68 9.14
C ALA A 286 -4.55 -5.43 9.91
N PRO A 287 -4.00 -4.38 9.27
CA PRO A 287 -3.50 -3.20 9.99
C PRO A 287 -4.62 -2.68 10.88
N ARG A 288 -4.48 -2.85 12.19
CA ARG A 288 -5.45 -2.30 13.13
C ARG A 288 -5.25 -0.80 13.10
N ALA A 289 -6.34 -0.05 13.09
CA ALA A 289 -6.28 1.40 13.20
C ALA A 289 -5.50 1.89 14.46
N GLU A 290 -5.33 1.01 15.46
CA GLU A 290 -4.49 1.16 16.65
C GLU A 290 -2.97 1.12 16.37
N THR A 291 -2.53 0.23 15.46
CA THR A 291 -1.13 0.07 15.02
C THR A 291 -0.80 0.90 13.79
N ALA A 292 -1.82 1.40 13.08
CA ALA A 292 -1.72 2.29 11.93
C ALA A 292 -1.35 3.73 12.31
N ARG A 293 -0.76 3.99 13.48
CA ARG A 293 -0.31 5.34 13.88
C ARG A 293 0.89 5.85 13.05
N LEU A 294 1.26 5.14 11.99
CA LEU A 294 2.55 5.25 11.37
C LEU A 294 2.48 5.48 9.85
N ALA A 295 1.42 5.12 9.12
CA ALA A 295 1.36 5.52 7.69
C ALA A 295 0.90 6.98 7.48
N TYR A 296 0.43 7.67 8.54
CA TYR A 296 -0.42 8.84 8.38
C TYR A 296 0.19 10.16 8.88
N LEU A 297 1.37 10.51 8.36
CA LEU A 297 1.86 11.89 8.38
C LEU A 297 2.25 12.41 6.99
N MET A 298 1.38 12.19 6.02
CA MET A 298 1.25 13.01 4.80
C MET A 298 -0.16 13.63 4.73
N LEU A 299 -0.69 14.13 5.85
CA LEU A 299 -1.89 14.97 5.85
C LEU A 299 -1.90 16.03 6.96
N ALA A 300 -0.73 16.64 7.21
CA ALA A 300 -0.60 17.87 7.97
C ALA A 300 -0.32 19.07 7.04
N THR A 301 -1.08 19.20 5.95
CA THR A 301 -1.18 20.45 5.19
C THR A 301 -2.63 20.63 4.74
N PHE A 302 -3.44 21.15 5.66
CA PHE A 302 -4.71 21.76 5.30
C PHE A 302 -4.44 23.11 4.61
N GLY A 303 -5.14 23.34 3.50
CA GLY A 303 -5.60 24.66 3.04
C GLY A 303 -4.52 25.69 2.69
N ARG A 304 -4.33 25.88 1.39
CA ARG A 304 -4.47 27.24 0.86
C ARG A 304 -5.85 27.35 0.23
#